data_AF-A0A7S1HH09-F1
#
_entry.id   AF-A0A7S1HH09-F1
#
_cell.length_a   1.000
_cell.length_b   1.000
_cell.length_c   1.000
_cell.angle_alpha   90.00
_cell.angle_beta   90.00
_cell.angle_gamma   90.00
#
_symmetry.space_group_name_H-M   'P 1'
#
loop_
_entity.id
_entity.type
_entity.pdbx_description
1 polymer ?
#
loop_
_entity_poly.entity_id
_entity_poly.type
_entity_poly.pdbx_seq_one_letter_code
_entity_poly.pdbx_strand_id
1 'polypeptide(L)'
;VVQGFMEDVEDKMMCHPLWSGLSAEELDEAFEGLEKYVVTRLHTRIFAPDLEMRSKDASLRMRIAKLQFIHPDHLDIPKACRHEHSWQQAIVALQRMSEVVTPKEKLDAVLEASEHIYAAPILNGQTDRPVSADEYLPILVYVLLRANPPELQSNIAYVSSFRSRSRMVGEGAYFF
;
A
#
# COMPACT_ATOMS: atom_id res chain seq x y z
N VAL A 1 2.28 19.70 -9.28
CA VAL A 1 2.62 19.68 -10.72
C VAL A 1 2.23 18.35 -11.36
N VAL A 2 2.74 17.19 -10.91
CA VAL A 2 2.36 15.89 -11.52
C VAL A 2 0.86 15.61 -11.41
N GLN A 3 0.27 15.74 -10.21
CA GLN A 3 -1.19 15.56 -10.03
C GLN A 3 -2.01 16.50 -10.92
N GLY A 4 -1.68 17.79 -10.95
CA GLY A 4 -2.36 18.74 -11.83
C GLY A 4 -2.20 18.42 -13.33
N PHE A 5 -1.03 17.94 -13.75
CA PHE A 5 -0.85 17.46 -15.12
C PHE A 5 -1.73 16.23 -15.42
N MET A 6 -1.83 15.30 -14.47
CA MET A 6 -2.69 14.12 -14.61
C MET A 6 -4.16 14.53 -14.73
N GLU A 7 -4.66 15.36 -13.81
CA GLU A 7 -6.02 15.91 -13.83
C GLU A 7 -6.32 16.63 -15.16
N ASP A 8 -5.41 17.49 -15.63
CA ASP A 8 -5.56 18.21 -16.91
C ASP A 8 -5.64 17.27 -18.14
N VAL A 9 -4.93 16.13 -18.11
CA VAL A 9 -4.94 15.16 -19.21
C VAL A 9 -6.18 14.28 -19.13
N GLU A 10 -6.56 13.83 -17.93
CA GLU A 10 -7.80 13.07 -17.71
C GLU A 10 -9.02 13.89 -18.20
N ASP A 11 -9.12 15.17 -17.86
CA ASP A 11 -10.18 16.07 -18.32
C ASP A 11 -10.22 16.22 -19.85
N LYS A 12 -9.05 16.38 -20.48
CA LYS A 12 -8.94 16.48 -21.94
C LYS A 12 -9.33 15.18 -22.62
N MET A 13 -8.98 14.03 -22.05
CA MET A 13 -9.37 12.72 -22.56
C MET A 13 -10.88 12.56 -22.49
N MET A 14 -11.52 12.87 -21.36
CA MET A 14 -12.99 12.78 -21.21
C MET A 14 -13.75 13.67 -22.19
N CYS A 15 -13.22 14.85 -22.51
CA CYS A 15 -13.86 15.79 -23.44
C CYS A 15 -13.58 15.50 -24.92
N HIS A 16 -12.69 14.55 -25.24
CA HIS A 16 -12.24 14.33 -26.61
C HIS A 16 -13.16 13.35 -27.36
N PRO A 17 -13.62 13.67 -28.59
CA PRO A 17 -14.58 12.83 -29.34
C PRO A 17 -14.12 11.38 -29.59
N LEU A 18 -12.81 11.13 -29.62
CA LEU A 18 -12.28 9.76 -29.78
C LEU A 18 -12.50 8.86 -28.55
N TRP A 19 -12.77 9.45 -27.38
CA TRP A 19 -12.92 8.73 -26.10
C TRP A 19 -14.40 8.64 -25.66
N SER A 20 -15.32 9.33 -26.34
CA SER A 20 -16.73 9.41 -25.95
C SER A 20 -17.51 8.10 -26.06
N GLY A 21 -16.96 7.09 -26.74
CA GLY A 21 -17.58 5.78 -26.91
C GLY A 21 -17.11 4.72 -25.91
N LEU A 22 -16.18 5.06 -25.02
CA LEU A 22 -15.61 4.12 -24.05
C LEU A 22 -16.48 4.00 -22.81
N SER A 23 -16.47 2.80 -22.23
CA SER A 23 -17.05 2.53 -20.91
C SER A 23 -16.24 3.20 -19.79
N ALA A 24 -16.84 3.28 -18.60
CA ALA A 24 -16.15 3.80 -17.42
C ALA A 24 -14.92 2.94 -17.04
N GLU A 25 -14.98 1.63 -17.27
CA GLU A 25 -13.88 0.70 -17.01
C GLU A 25 -12.70 0.95 -17.98
N GLU A 26 -12.97 1.07 -19.28
CA GLU A 26 -11.93 1.37 -20.28
C GLU A 26 -11.28 2.74 -20.06
N LEU A 27 -12.05 3.73 -19.60
CA LEU A 27 -11.53 5.04 -19.22
C LEU A 27 -10.62 4.94 -17.99
N ASP A 28 -11.01 4.18 -16.98
CA ASP A 28 -10.21 3.99 -15.77
C ASP A 28 -8.89 3.27 -16.09
N GLU A 29 -8.93 2.21 -16.90
CA GLU A 29 -7.72 1.51 -17.37
C GLU A 29 -6.78 2.46 -18.14
N ALA A 30 -7.33 3.33 -18.97
CA ALA A 30 -6.52 4.30 -19.72
C ALA A 30 -5.84 5.32 -18.81
N PHE A 31 -6.56 5.81 -17.79
CA PHE A 31 -6.02 6.74 -16.80
C PHE A 31 -4.97 6.08 -15.90
N GLU A 32 -5.17 4.82 -15.52
CA GLU A 32 -4.14 4.05 -14.83
C GLU A 32 -2.91 3.80 -15.71
N GLY A 33 -3.12 3.54 -17.00
CA GLY A 33 -2.04 3.44 -17.99
C GLY A 33 -1.24 4.75 -18.10
N LEU A 34 -1.92 5.89 -18.07
CA LEU A 34 -1.29 7.21 -18.04
C LEU A 34 -0.47 7.41 -16.76
N GLU A 35 -1.04 7.11 -15.59
CA GLU A 35 -0.35 7.22 -14.30
C GLU A 35 0.92 6.37 -14.33
N LYS A 36 0.77 5.08 -14.69
CA LYS A 36 1.87 4.12 -14.82
C LYS A 36 2.97 4.62 -15.74
N TYR A 37 2.61 5.17 -16.91
CA TYR A 37 3.59 5.70 -17.86
C TYR A 37 4.38 6.87 -17.26
N VAL A 38 3.68 7.87 -16.74
CA VAL A 38 4.28 9.11 -16.21
C VAL A 38 5.19 8.80 -15.02
N VAL A 39 4.69 8.06 -14.04
CA VAL A 39 5.43 7.77 -12.81
C VAL A 39 6.64 6.88 -13.08
N THR A 40 6.54 5.91 -13.98
CA THR A 40 7.68 5.06 -14.36
C THR A 40 8.79 5.87 -15.01
N ARG A 41 8.45 6.81 -15.90
CA ARG A 41 9.44 7.69 -16.55
C ARG A 41 10.11 8.65 -15.57
N LEU A 42 9.39 9.08 -14.53
CA LEU A 42 9.89 10.05 -13.56
C LEU A 42 10.47 9.40 -12.30
N HIS A 43 10.30 8.09 -12.08
CA HIS A 43 10.56 7.41 -10.81
C HIS A 43 11.89 7.80 -10.16
N THR A 44 12.99 7.78 -10.91
CA THR A 44 14.35 8.12 -10.42
C THR A 44 14.48 9.55 -9.88
N ARG A 45 13.57 10.45 -10.24
CA ARG A 45 13.52 11.86 -9.80
C ARG A 45 12.49 12.11 -8.71
N ILE A 46 11.49 11.24 -8.56
CA ILE A 46 10.34 11.49 -7.67
C ILE A 46 10.28 10.51 -6.49
N PHE A 47 10.97 9.37 -6.56
CA PHE A 47 11.09 8.42 -5.46
C PHE A 47 12.37 8.68 -4.66
N ALA A 48 12.23 8.93 -3.35
CA ALA A 48 13.33 9.23 -2.43
C ALA A 48 14.39 10.21 -2.99
N PRO A 49 13.99 11.41 -3.46
CA PRO A 49 14.87 12.29 -4.23
C PRO A 49 15.99 12.93 -3.38
N ASP A 50 15.72 13.19 -2.11
CA ASP A 50 16.64 13.87 -1.21
C ASP A 50 17.32 12.92 -0.20
N LEU A 51 18.48 13.36 0.30
CA LEU A 51 19.30 12.59 1.24
C LEU A 51 18.62 12.44 2.61
N GLU A 52 17.79 13.41 3.00
CA GLU A 52 17.10 13.39 4.29
C GLU A 52 16.07 12.25 4.34
N MET A 53 15.30 12.08 3.27
CA MET A 53 14.32 11.02 3.12
C MET A 53 14.98 9.63 3.18
N ARG A 54 16.09 9.44 2.46
CA ARG A 54 16.87 8.19 2.50
C ARG A 54 17.46 7.92 3.88
N SER A 55 17.88 8.96 4.59
CA SER A 55 18.37 8.85 5.96
C SER A 55 17.26 8.43 6.93
N LYS A 56 16.06 8.99 6.78
CA LYS A 56 14.87 8.60 7.56
C LYS A 56 14.48 7.15 7.31
N ASP A 57 14.49 6.69 6.06
CA ASP A 57 14.27 5.28 5.72
C ASP A 57 15.30 4.35 6.37
N ALA A 58 16.59 4.68 6.28
CA ALA A 58 17.64 3.89 6.89
C ALA A 58 17.48 3.82 8.42
N SER A 59 17.14 4.96 9.06
CA SER A 59 16.87 5.03 10.49
C SER A 59 15.64 4.21 10.89
N LEU A 60 14.55 4.29 10.12
CA LEU A 60 13.33 3.52 10.37
C LEU A 60 13.59 2.02 10.23
N ARG A 61 14.24 1.59 9.15
CA ARG A 61 14.62 0.19 8.92
C ARG A 61 15.49 -0.36 10.05
N MET A 62 16.47 0.42 10.51
CA MET A 62 17.33 0.06 11.64
C MET A 62 16.53 -0.05 12.94
N ARG A 63 15.58 0.86 13.17
CA ARG A 63 14.70 0.82 14.34
C ARG A 63 13.83 -0.44 14.32
N ILE A 64 13.21 -0.78 13.19
CA ILE A 64 12.41 -2.01 13.04
C ILE A 64 13.28 -3.26 13.25
N ALA A 65 14.51 -3.28 12.72
CA ALA A 65 15.43 -4.39 12.92
C ALA A 65 15.81 -4.63 14.39
N LYS A 66 15.82 -3.57 15.23
CA LYS A 66 16.04 -3.69 16.68
C LYS A 66 14.82 -4.20 17.44
N LEU A 67 13.63 -4.14 16.84
CA LEU A 67 12.36 -4.51 17.45
C LEU A 67 11.93 -5.95 17.13
N GLN A 68 12.81 -6.77 16.54
CA GLN A 68 12.50 -8.17 16.21
C GLN A 68 12.20 -9.07 17.42
N PHE A 69 12.50 -8.61 18.64
CA PHE A 69 12.16 -9.32 19.88
C PHE A 69 10.68 -9.18 20.27
N ILE A 70 9.90 -8.33 19.58
CA ILE A 70 8.48 -8.15 19.89
C ILE A 70 7.69 -9.40 19.52
N HIS A 71 6.93 -9.92 20.49
CA HIS A 71 5.98 -11.02 20.31
C HIS A 71 4.54 -10.48 20.23
N PRO A 72 3.60 -11.25 19.65
CA PRO A 72 2.20 -10.84 19.55
C PRO A 72 1.55 -10.46 20.89
N ASP A 73 1.99 -11.09 21.98
CA ASP A 73 1.53 -10.79 23.34
C ASP A 73 1.91 -9.38 23.82
N HIS A 74 2.99 -8.77 23.30
CA HIS A 74 3.37 -7.40 23.65
C HIS A 74 2.50 -6.34 22.97
N LEU A 75 1.70 -6.75 21.98
CA LEU A 75 0.78 -5.89 21.21
C LEU A 75 -0.69 -6.26 21.49
N ASP A 76 -0.94 -7.02 22.56
CA ASP A 76 -2.28 -7.46 22.95
C ASP A 76 -3.06 -8.22 21.85
N ILE A 77 -2.36 -8.89 20.93
CA ILE A 77 -3.00 -9.59 19.81
C ILE A 77 -3.69 -10.86 20.34
N PRO A 78 -5.03 -10.99 20.19
CA PRO A 78 -5.75 -12.17 20.67
C PRO A 78 -5.29 -13.45 19.98
N LYS A 79 -5.19 -14.56 20.73
CA LYS A 79 -4.77 -15.87 20.16
C LYS A 79 -5.65 -16.33 19.00
N ALA A 80 -6.95 -16.01 19.04
CA ALA A 80 -7.90 -16.32 17.96
C ALA A 80 -7.53 -15.68 16.61
N CYS A 81 -6.84 -14.54 16.63
CA CYS A 81 -6.43 -13.80 15.44
C CYS A 81 -5.01 -14.18 14.95
N ARG A 82 -4.32 -15.09 15.65
CA ARG A 82 -2.95 -15.49 15.29
C ARG A 82 -2.99 -16.62 14.27
N HIS A 83 -2.68 -16.31 13.01
CA HIS A 83 -2.59 -17.30 11.94
C HIS A 83 -1.28 -17.13 11.17
N GLU A 84 -0.27 -17.94 11.49
CA GLU A 84 1.11 -17.77 10.99
C GLU A 84 1.17 -17.70 9.46
N HIS A 85 0.43 -18.57 8.76
CA HIS A 85 0.45 -18.57 7.30
C HIS A 85 -0.20 -17.31 6.69
N SER A 86 -1.23 -16.72 7.31
CA SER A 86 -1.87 -15.53 6.73
C SER A 86 -0.99 -14.30 7.00
N TRP A 87 -0.37 -14.23 8.18
CA TRP A 87 0.65 -13.23 8.47
C TRP A 87 1.86 -13.36 7.56
N GLN A 88 2.27 -14.58 7.20
CA GLN A 88 3.35 -14.79 6.22
C GLN A 88 2.98 -14.25 4.83
N GLN A 89 1.74 -14.44 4.38
CA GLN A 89 1.28 -13.84 3.12
C GLN A 89 1.28 -12.30 3.21
N ALA A 90 0.79 -11.74 4.31
CA ALA A 90 0.81 -10.30 4.54
C ALA A 90 2.23 -9.72 4.57
N ILE A 91 3.19 -10.44 5.17
CA ILE A 91 4.61 -10.08 5.17
C ILE A 91 5.16 -10.01 3.73
N VAL A 92 4.89 -11.03 2.93
CA VAL A 92 5.36 -11.10 1.53
C VAL A 92 4.74 -9.98 0.70
N ALA A 93 3.45 -9.71 0.86
CA ALA A 93 2.77 -8.60 0.19
C ALA A 93 3.43 -7.26 0.51
N LEU A 94 3.67 -6.95 1.79
CA LEU A 94 4.35 -5.69 2.18
C LEU A 94 5.78 -5.59 1.67
N GLN A 95 6.52 -6.69 1.59
CA GLN A 95 7.88 -6.69 1.02
C GLN A 95 7.86 -6.37 -0.48
N ARG A 96 6.87 -6.90 -1.22
CA ARG A 96 6.68 -6.63 -2.65
C ARG A 96 6.48 -5.15 -2.97
N MET A 97 5.97 -4.36 -2.03
CA MET A 97 5.81 -2.90 -2.19
C MET A 97 7.11 -2.21 -2.63
N SER A 98 8.27 -2.71 -2.18
CA SER A 98 9.58 -2.13 -2.53
C SER A 98 10.08 -2.57 -3.91
N GLU A 99 9.48 -3.61 -4.51
CA GLU A 99 9.89 -4.19 -5.80
C GLU A 99 9.14 -3.56 -6.98
N VAL A 100 7.96 -2.99 -6.70
CA VAL A 100 7.08 -2.37 -7.71
C VAL A 100 7.31 -0.87 -7.79
N VAL A 101 6.96 -0.27 -8.94
CA VAL A 101 7.27 1.15 -9.25
C VAL A 101 6.04 2.04 -9.15
N THR A 102 4.86 1.52 -9.52
CA THR A 102 3.67 2.36 -9.62
C THR A 102 3.03 2.59 -8.25
N PRO A 103 2.44 3.78 -7.99
CA PRO A 103 1.69 4.04 -6.76
C PRO A 103 0.55 3.04 -6.56
N LYS A 104 -0.13 2.63 -7.64
CA LYS A 104 -1.16 1.59 -7.62
C LYS A 104 -0.61 0.27 -7.07
N GLU A 105 0.41 -0.30 -7.70
CA GLU A 105 0.94 -1.62 -7.30
C GLU A 105 1.48 -1.59 -5.85
N LYS A 106 1.99 -0.44 -5.39
CA LYS A 106 2.38 -0.24 -3.98
C LYS A 106 1.19 -0.22 -3.03
N LEU A 107 0.09 0.41 -3.43
CA LEU A 107 -1.17 0.41 -2.67
C LEU A 107 -1.80 -0.99 -2.65
N ASP A 108 -1.82 -1.68 -3.79
CA ASP A 108 -2.33 -3.06 -3.89
C ASP A 108 -1.59 -4.01 -2.94
N ALA A 109 -0.28 -3.81 -2.74
CA ALA A 109 0.50 -4.56 -1.75
C ALA A 109 0.04 -4.32 -0.29
N VAL A 110 -0.40 -3.11 0.06
CA VAL A 110 -0.97 -2.78 1.38
C VAL A 110 -2.36 -3.39 1.54
N LEU A 111 -3.18 -3.33 0.48
CA LEU A 111 -4.52 -3.92 0.46
C LEU A 111 -4.46 -5.45 0.60
N GLU A 112 -3.61 -6.11 -0.19
CA GLU A 112 -3.39 -7.57 -0.11
C GLU A 112 -2.91 -7.98 1.29
N ALA A 113 -1.99 -7.21 1.89
CA ALA A 113 -1.58 -7.47 3.27
C ALA A 113 -2.74 -7.34 4.26
N SER A 114 -3.62 -6.36 4.06
CA SER A 114 -4.80 -6.14 4.90
C SER A 114 -5.81 -7.27 4.76
N GLU A 115 -6.10 -7.72 3.53
CA GLU A 115 -6.98 -8.86 3.27
C GLU A 115 -6.50 -10.13 4.01
N HIS A 116 -5.20 -10.41 3.94
CA HIS A 116 -4.62 -11.54 4.67
C HIS A 116 -4.74 -11.40 6.18
N ILE A 117 -4.63 -10.18 6.73
CA ILE A 117 -4.84 -9.92 8.15
C ILE A 117 -6.31 -10.20 8.53
N TYR A 118 -7.28 -9.69 7.77
CA TYR A 118 -8.71 -9.89 8.07
C TYR A 118 -9.16 -11.34 7.95
N ALA A 119 -8.54 -12.12 7.06
CA ALA A 119 -8.86 -13.53 6.87
C ALA A 119 -8.40 -14.45 8.02
N ALA A 120 -7.44 -14.02 8.86
CA ALA A 120 -6.80 -14.88 9.86
C ALA A 120 -7.76 -15.62 10.82
N PRO A 121 -8.78 -14.97 11.43
CA PRO A 121 -9.68 -15.64 12.39
C PRO A 121 -10.60 -16.68 11.75
N ILE A 122 -11.03 -16.42 10.50
CA ILE A 122 -11.88 -17.31 9.72
C ILE A 122 -11.09 -18.59 9.37
N LEU A 123 -9.84 -18.41 8.90
CA LEU A 123 -8.96 -19.53 8.55
C LEU A 123 -8.58 -20.40 9.74
N ASN A 124 -8.49 -19.81 10.94
CA ASN A 124 -8.25 -20.54 12.18
C ASN A 124 -9.43 -21.41 12.64
N GLY A 125 -10.63 -21.26 12.03
CA GLY A 125 -11.86 -21.91 12.49
C GLY A 125 -12.27 -21.52 13.92
N GLN A 126 -11.71 -20.43 14.45
CA GLN A 126 -11.94 -19.98 15.82
C GLN A 126 -13.19 -19.10 15.91
N THR A 127 -13.51 -18.35 14.85
CA THR A 127 -14.61 -17.39 14.84
C THR A 127 -15.20 -17.25 13.44
N ASP A 128 -16.52 -17.09 13.34
CA ASP A 128 -17.21 -16.77 12.07
C ASP A 128 -17.14 -15.26 11.72
N ARG A 129 -16.43 -14.46 12.51
CA ARG A 129 -16.28 -13.02 12.28
C ARG A 129 -14.87 -12.67 11.78
N PRO A 130 -14.73 -11.70 10.88
CA PRO A 130 -13.42 -11.16 10.52
C PRO A 130 -12.81 -10.38 11.71
N VAL A 131 -11.52 -10.05 11.59
CA VAL A 131 -10.82 -9.14 12.51
C VAL A 131 -11.57 -7.81 12.59
N SER A 132 -11.72 -7.25 13.79
CA SER A 132 -12.26 -5.90 13.99
C SER A 132 -11.19 -4.82 13.81
N ALA A 133 -11.57 -3.55 13.65
CA ALA A 133 -10.61 -2.45 13.50
C ALA A 133 -9.62 -2.34 14.69
N ASP A 134 -10.09 -2.59 15.92
CA ASP A 134 -9.27 -2.56 17.13
C ASP A 134 -8.24 -3.71 17.18
N GLU A 135 -8.59 -4.85 16.58
CA GLU A 135 -7.70 -6.02 16.46
C GLU A 135 -6.74 -5.89 15.26
N TYR A 136 -7.12 -5.13 14.23
CA TYR A 136 -6.35 -4.97 12.99
C TYR A 136 -5.02 -4.24 13.20
N LEU A 137 -5.05 -3.05 13.83
CA LEU A 137 -3.86 -2.21 13.93
C LEU A 137 -2.68 -2.89 14.65
N PRO A 138 -2.87 -3.59 15.79
CA PRO A 138 -1.78 -4.31 16.43
C PRO A 138 -1.21 -5.44 15.56
N ILE A 139 -2.05 -6.13 14.79
CA ILE A 139 -1.62 -7.17 13.86
C ILE A 139 -0.82 -6.55 12.71
N LEU A 140 -1.29 -5.45 12.12
CA LEU A 140 -0.57 -4.73 11.07
C LEU A 140 0.81 -4.28 11.57
N VAL A 141 0.90 -3.72 12.78
CA VAL A 141 2.18 -3.34 13.39
C VAL A 141 3.11 -4.55 13.52
N TYR A 142 2.60 -5.68 14.02
CA TYR A 142 3.40 -6.90 14.13
C TYR A 142 3.89 -7.40 12.77
N VAL A 143 3.01 -7.47 11.77
CA VAL A 143 3.34 -7.89 10.40
C VAL A 143 4.38 -6.94 9.79
N LEU A 144 4.24 -5.62 9.95
CA LEU A 144 5.21 -4.63 9.49
C LEU A 144 6.59 -4.81 10.16
N LEU A 145 6.62 -5.09 11.47
CA LEU A 145 7.86 -5.36 12.18
C LEU A 145 8.57 -6.59 11.59
N ARG A 146 7.82 -7.65 11.28
CA ARG A 146 8.37 -8.87 10.68
C ARG A 146 8.77 -8.70 9.22
N ALA A 147 8.01 -7.91 8.45
CA ALA A 147 8.28 -7.65 7.05
C ALA A 147 9.51 -6.75 6.85
N ASN A 148 9.65 -5.72 7.69
CA ASN A 148 10.68 -4.67 7.62
C ASN A 148 10.96 -4.21 6.17
N PRO A 149 9.93 -3.76 5.43
CA PRO A 149 10.08 -3.42 4.02
C PRO A 149 11.10 -2.30 3.83
N PRO A 150 12.01 -2.41 2.85
CA PRO A 150 12.92 -1.32 2.49
C PRO A 150 12.17 -0.03 2.16
N GLU A 151 12.80 1.11 2.44
CA GLU A 151 12.31 2.42 1.97
C GLU A 151 10.84 2.71 2.33
N LEU A 152 10.35 2.15 3.44
CA LEU A 152 8.94 2.18 3.84
C LEU A 152 8.38 3.60 3.88
N GLN A 153 9.14 4.55 4.43
CA GLN A 153 8.69 5.94 4.53
C GLN A 153 8.62 6.59 3.15
N SER A 154 9.59 6.30 2.28
CA SER A 154 9.54 6.74 0.88
C SER A 154 8.38 6.13 0.11
N ASN A 155 8.10 4.84 0.30
CA ASN A 155 6.95 4.16 -0.31
C ASN A 155 5.63 4.82 0.08
N ILE A 156 5.41 5.08 1.37
CA ILE A 156 4.19 5.73 1.88
C ILE A 156 4.07 7.16 1.33
N ALA A 157 5.13 7.96 1.43
CA ALA A 157 5.10 9.33 0.93
C ALA A 157 4.89 9.40 -0.60
N TYR A 158 5.45 8.44 -1.33
CA TYR A 158 5.29 8.32 -2.77
C TYR A 158 3.86 7.98 -3.16
N VAL A 159 3.23 6.98 -2.55
CA VAL A 159 1.82 6.65 -2.80
C VAL A 159 0.91 7.83 -2.43
N SER A 160 1.15 8.48 -1.28
CA SER A 160 0.43 9.68 -0.83
C SER A 160 0.49 10.84 -1.85
N SER A 161 1.62 10.97 -2.55
CA SER A 161 1.87 12.10 -3.45
C SER A 161 1.44 11.84 -4.89
N PHE A 162 1.53 10.59 -5.35
CA PHE A 162 1.45 10.25 -6.78
C PHE A 162 0.31 9.31 -7.16
N ARG A 163 -0.40 8.69 -6.20
CA ARG A 163 -1.66 8.01 -6.52
C ARG A 163 -2.73 9.05 -6.83
N SER A 164 -3.52 8.84 -7.89
CA SER A 164 -4.62 9.75 -8.22
C SER A 164 -5.57 9.96 -7.04
N ARG A 165 -5.91 11.23 -6.75
CA ARG A 165 -6.75 11.61 -5.61
C ARG A 165 -8.17 11.03 -5.70
N SER A 166 -8.72 10.94 -6.91
CA SER A 166 -10.02 10.32 -7.15
C SER A 166 -10.03 8.83 -6.84
N ARG A 167 -8.86 8.18 -6.86
CA ARG A 167 -8.65 6.75 -6.61
C ARG A 167 -8.16 6.44 -5.20
N MET A 168 -7.83 7.45 -4.40
CA MET A 168 -7.50 7.30 -2.98
C MET A 168 -8.76 7.51 -2.14
N VAL A 169 -9.71 6.58 -2.28
CA VAL A 169 -11.02 6.59 -1.59
C VAL A 169 -11.37 5.19 -1.09
N GLY A 170 -12.34 5.10 -0.17
CA GLY A 170 -12.82 3.81 0.35
C GLY A 170 -11.74 3.02 1.08
N GLU A 171 -11.65 1.72 0.81
CA GLU A 171 -10.67 0.81 1.43
C GLU A 171 -9.22 1.24 1.17
N GLY A 172 -8.93 1.72 -0.04
CA GLY A 172 -7.61 2.25 -0.41
C GLY A 172 -7.16 3.44 0.44
N ALA A 173 -8.09 4.26 0.93
CA ALA A 173 -7.78 5.37 1.84
C ALA A 173 -7.86 4.97 3.32
N TYR A 174 -8.59 3.92 3.66
CA TYR A 174 -8.77 3.46 5.04
C TYR A 174 -7.60 2.61 5.53
N PHE A 175 -7.05 1.74 4.66
CA PHE A 175 -5.94 0.85 5.01
C PHE A 175 -4.56 1.46 4.81
N PHE A 176 -4.48 2.56 4.07
CA PHE A 176 -3.25 3.27 3.79
C PHE A 176 -3.00 4.40 4.79
#